data_AF-A0AAV5T1J3-F1
#
_entry.id   AF-A0AAV5T1J3-F1
#
_cell.length_a   1.000
_cell.length_b   1.000
_cell.length_c   1.000
_cell.angle_alpha   90.00
_cell.angle_beta   90.00
_cell.angle_gamma   90.00
#
_symmetry.space_group_name_H-M   'P 1'
#
loop_
_entity.id
_entity.type
_entity.pdbx_description
1 polymer ?
#
loop_
_entity_poly.entity_id
_entity_poly.type
_entity_poly.pdbx_seq_one_letter_code
_entity_poly.pdbx_strand_id
1 'polypeptide(L)'
;MISALPDVKITETTEEDDFIVVACDGICNSLESQQGVDFVKERLDKGMALATICEEMCTECLAESMSGDGTGCDNMTIIIADLKPATRATPAAEE
;
A
#
# COMPACT_ATOMS: atom_id res chain seq x y z
N MET A 1 27.08 7.29 6.07
CA MET A 1 27.52 5.99 6.64
C MET A 1 26.53 4.94 6.15
N ILE A 2 27.00 3.84 5.57
CA ILE A 2 26.14 2.76 5.06
C ILE A 2 26.32 1.57 5.99
N SER A 3 25.22 0.97 6.45
CA SER A 3 25.20 -0.16 7.37
C SER A 3 24.17 -1.19 6.90
N ALA A 4 24.46 -2.48 7.11
CA ALA A 4 23.53 -3.58 6.86
C ALA A 4 22.74 -4.00 8.12
N LEU A 5 22.87 -3.24 9.21
CA LEU A 5 22.13 -3.49 10.44
C LEU A 5 20.74 -2.85 10.34
N PRO A 6 19.64 -3.61 10.45
CA PRO A 6 18.30 -3.05 10.40
C PRO A 6 17.92 -2.39 11.73
N ASP A 7 17.05 -1.38 11.65
CA ASP A 7 16.30 -0.92 12.82
C ASP A 7 15.11 -1.86 13.05
N VAL A 8 14.97 -2.34 14.29
CA VAL A 8 13.92 -3.31 14.66
C VAL A 8 12.98 -2.68 15.68
N LYS A 9 11.69 -2.63 15.34
CA LYS A 9 10.61 -2.22 16.24
C LYS A 9 9.61 -3.37 16.37
N ILE A 10 9.23 -3.67 17.60
CA ILE A 10 8.20 -4.67 17.93
C ILE A 10 7.00 -3.91 18.47
N THR A 11 5.80 -4.27 18.00
CA THR A 11 4.54 -3.69 18.46
C THR A 11 3.51 -4.81 18.51
N GLU A 12 2.73 -4.88 19.58
CA GLU A 12 1.65 -5.84 19.72
C GLU A 12 0.46 -5.41 18.87
N THR A 13 -0.10 -6.34 18.11
CA THR A 13 -1.32 -6.09 17.35
C THR A 13 -2.55 -6.12 18.26
N THR A 14 -3.52 -5.27 17.96
CA THR A 14 -4.79 -5.12 18.66
C THR A 14 -5.96 -5.41 17.73
N GLU A 15 -7.16 -5.55 18.28
CA GLU A 15 -8.38 -5.66 17.49
C GLU A 15 -8.72 -4.37 16.72
N GLU A 16 -8.05 -3.25 16.98
CA GLU A 16 -8.23 -2.00 16.25
C GLU A 16 -7.41 -1.96 14.95
N ASP A 17 -6.37 -2.78 14.84
CA ASP A 17 -5.47 -2.79 13.67
C ASP A 17 -6.14 -3.46 12.46
N ASP A 18 -6.38 -2.69 11.39
CA ASP A 18 -7.10 -3.17 10.21
C ASP A 18 -6.19 -3.89 9.20
N PHE A 19 -5.07 -3.26 8.83
CA PHE A 19 -4.15 -3.76 7.80
C PHE A 19 -2.77 -3.13 7.95
N ILE A 20 -1.78 -3.72 7.30
CA ILE A 20 -0.42 -3.19 7.19
C ILE A 20 -0.13 -2.90 5.72
N VAL A 21 0.49 -1.75 5.45
CA VAL A 21 1.05 -1.40 4.14
C VAL A 21 2.58 -1.40 4.24
N VAL A 22 3.23 -2.11 3.32
CA VAL A 22 4.68 -2.06 3.11
C VAL A 22 4.90 -1.63 1.68
N ALA A 23 5.64 -0.53 1.47
CA ALA A 23 5.89 0.01 0.14
C ALA A 23 7.33 0.50 0.00
N CYS A 24 7.84 0.51 -1.24
CA CYS A 24 9.12 1.15 -1.55
C CYS A 24 8.99 2.68 -1.67
N ASP A 25 10.13 3.34 -1.81
CA ASP A 25 10.23 4.79 -2.06
C ASP A 25 9.52 5.23 -3.34
N GLY A 26 9.46 4.39 -4.38
CA GLY A 26 8.65 4.67 -5.58
C GLY A 26 7.18 4.99 -5.29
N ILE A 27 6.60 4.45 -4.22
CA ILE A 27 5.24 4.80 -3.74
C ILE A 27 5.30 5.97 -2.76
N CYS A 28 6.19 5.91 -1.76
CA CYS A 28 6.27 6.91 -0.69
C CYS A 28 6.75 8.30 -1.17
N ASN A 29 7.36 8.39 -2.36
CA ASN A 29 7.68 9.65 -3.02
C ASN A 29 6.46 10.31 -3.67
N SER A 30 5.43 9.52 -4.00
CA SER A 30 4.19 10.00 -4.65
C SER A 30 3.06 10.24 -3.64
N LEU A 31 2.99 9.46 -2.55
CA LEU A 31 1.95 9.55 -1.54
C LEU A 31 2.53 9.67 -0.13
N GLU A 32 1.99 10.58 0.67
CA GLU A 32 2.26 10.62 2.11
C GLU A 32 1.67 9.39 2.80
N SER A 33 2.25 8.99 3.93
CA SER A 33 1.84 7.76 4.65
C SER A 33 0.33 7.70 4.93
N GLN A 34 -0.28 8.82 5.36
CA GLN A 34 -1.72 8.84 5.64
C GLN A 34 -2.56 8.77 4.36
N GLN A 35 -2.12 9.40 3.26
CA GLN A 35 -2.80 9.31 1.97
C GLN A 35 -2.81 7.87 1.45
N GLY A 36 -1.70 7.15 1.58
CA GLY A 36 -1.62 5.73 1.23
C GLY A 36 -2.56 4.86 2.09
N VAL A 37 -2.63 5.12 3.40
CA VAL A 37 -3.56 4.42 4.31
C VAL A 37 -5.00 4.69 3.94
N ASP A 38 -5.38 5.95 3.71
CA ASP A 38 -6.74 6.35 3.35
C ASP A 38 -7.15 5.73 2.00
N PHE A 39 -6.23 5.73 1.03
CA PHE A 39 -6.41 5.10 -0.28
C PHE A 39 -6.75 3.62 -0.17
N VAL A 40 -6.00 2.87 0.65
CA VAL A 40 -6.25 1.43 0.87
C VAL A 40 -7.55 1.24 1.63
N LYS A 41 -7.79 2.00 2.70
CA LYS A 41 -8.96 1.84 3.57
C LYS A 41 -10.26 2.06 2.80
N GLU A 42 -10.37 3.15 2.03
CA GLU A 42 -11.56 3.45 1.24
C GLU A 42 -11.94 2.30 0.28
N ARG A 43 -10.93 1.70 -0.35
CA ARG A 43 -11.08 0.64 -1.35
C ARG A 43 -11.42 -0.70 -0.73
N LEU A 44 -10.83 -0.95 0.43
CA LEU A 44 -11.06 -2.12 1.22
C LEU A 44 -12.45 -2.14 1.85
N ASP A 45 -12.94 -0.98 2.31
CA ASP A 45 -14.31 -0.79 2.80
C ASP A 45 -15.36 -0.98 1.69
N LYS A 46 -14.97 -0.77 0.42
CA LYS A 46 -15.78 -1.11 -0.77
C LYS A 46 -15.72 -2.60 -1.14
N GLY A 47 -14.95 -3.42 -0.43
CA GLY A 47 -14.84 -4.87 -0.65
C GLY A 47 -13.98 -5.25 -1.86
N MET A 48 -13.09 -4.38 -2.32
CA MET A 48 -12.20 -4.70 -3.44
C MET A 48 -11.13 -5.71 -3.05
N ALA A 49 -10.69 -6.53 -4.01
CA ALA A 49 -9.62 -7.49 -3.78
C ALA A 49 -8.29 -6.77 -3.57
N LEU A 50 -7.46 -7.28 -2.64
CA LEU A 50 -6.17 -6.65 -2.30
C LEU A 50 -5.25 -6.48 -3.51
N ALA A 51 -5.28 -7.44 -4.45
CA ALA A 51 -4.51 -7.37 -5.69
C ALA A 51 -4.90 -6.13 -6.51
N THR A 52 -6.20 -5.91 -6.72
CA THR A 52 -6.75 -4.73 -7.41
C THR A 52 -6.33 -3.43 -6.70
N ILE A 53 -6.38 -3.39 -5.36
CA ILE A 53 -5.96 -2.22 -4.58
C ILE A 53 -4.47 -1.92 -4.81
N CYS A 54 -3.61 -2.95 -4.83
CA CYS A 54 -2.19 -2.79 -5.12
C CYS A 54 -1.95 -2.25 -6.54
N GLU A 55 -2.65 -2.79 -7.55
CA GLU A 55 -2.55 -2.35 -8.95
C GLU A 55 -3.00 -0.89 -9.12
N GLU A 56 -4.12 -0.51 -8.50
CA GLU A 56 -4.61 0.86 -8.52
C GLU A 56 -3.64 1.81 -7.83
N MET A 57 -3.01 1.43 -6.71
CA MET A 57 -2.03 2.30 -6.05
C MET A 57 -0.80 2.52 -6.92
N CYS A 58 -0.27 1.46 -7.55
CA CYS A 58 0.84 1.60 -8.50
C CYS A 58 0.47 2.49 -9.69
N THR A 59 -0.78 2.41 -10.16
CA THR A 59 -1.28 3.26 -11.25
C THR A 59 -1.41 4.72 -10.83
N GLU A 60 -1.93 4.99 -9.62
CA GLU A 60 -2.06 6.33 -9.06
C GLU A 60 -0.69 7.00 -8.89
N CYS A 61 0.34 6.24 -8.52
CA CYS A 61 1.69 6.75 -8.33
C CYS A 61 2.49 6.87 -9.64
N LEU A 62 2.00 6.35 -10.77
CA LEU A 62 2.72 6.32 -12.04
C LEU A 62 2.70 7.69 -12.72
N ALA A 63 3.88 8.15 -13.15
CA ALA A 63 3.96 9.40 -13.91
C ALA A 63 3.33 9.28 -15.30
N GLU A 64 2.58 10.31 -15.72
CA GLU A 64 2.08 10.41 -17.10
C GLU A 64 3.22 10.59 -18.13
N SER A 65 4.34 11.20 -17.72
CA SER A 65 5.54 11.35 -18.55
C SER A 65 6.80 11.57 -17.71
N MET A 66 7.96 11.29 -18.32
CA MET A 66 9.29 11.53 -17.70
C MET A 66 9.73 13.01 -17.70
N SER A 67 8.86 13.94 -18.09
CA SER A 67 9.20 15.36 -18.26
C SER A 67 9.21 16.15 -16.94
N GLY A 68 8.76 15.52 -15.84
CA GLY A 68 8.61 16.13 -14.53
C GLY A 68 9.87 16.08 -13.66
N ASP A 69 9.67 16.12 -12.35
CA ASP A 69 10.75 16.04 -11.33
C ASP A 69 11.25 14.61 -11.07
N GLY A 70 10.72 13.63 -11.80
CA GLY A 70 11.06 12.21 -11.67
C GLY A 70 10.15 11.42 -10.72
N THR A 71 9.22 12.08 -10.01
CA THR A 71 8.20 11.40 -9.21
C THR A 71 7.37 10.47 -10.10
N GLY A 72 7.12 9.25 -9.64
CA GLY A 72 6.37 8.24 -10.40
C GLY A 72 7.12 7.57 -11.56
N CYS A 73 8.44 7.77 -11.67
CA CYS A 73 9.29 7.12 -12.69
C CYS A 73 10.13 5.96 -12.15
N ASP A 74 10.00 5.61 -10.86
CA ASP A 74 10.75 4.53 -10.20
C ASP A 74 10.02 3.19 -10.27
N ASN A 75 10.69 2.11 -9.85
CA ASN A 75 10.05 0.86 -9.54
C ASN A 75 9.07 1.03 -8.37
N MET A 76 7.86 0.51 -8.55
CA MET A 76 6.80 0.58 -7.55
C MET A 76 6.48 -0.83 -7.06
N THR A 77 6.50 -1.01 -5.75
CA THR A 77 6.17 -2.27 -5.08
C THR A 77 5.43 -1.96 -3.81
N ILE A 78 4.29 -2.64 -3.63
CA ILE A 78 3.45 -2.55 -2.44
C ILE A 78 3.00 -3.95 -2.01
N ILE A 79 2.93 -4.14 -0.70
CA ILE A 79 2.34 -5.29 -0.04
C ILE A 79 1.27 -4.75 0.92
N ILE A 80 0.06 -5.30 0.82
CA ILE A 80 -1.02 -5.05 1.77
C ILE A 80 -1.29 -6.36 2.52
N ALA A 81 -1.15 -6.34 3.84
CA ALA A 81 -1.50 -7.47 4.71
C ALA A 81 -2.76 -7.14 5.49
N ASP A 82 -3.84 -7.87 5.21
CA ASP A 82 -5.09 -7.79 5.95
C ASP A 82 -4.97 -8.51 7.29
N LEU A 83 -5.22 -7.80 8.39
CA LEU A 83 -5.20 -8.35 9.75
C LEU A 83 -6.56 -8.88 10.21
N LYS A 84 -7.64 -8.61 9.46
CA LYS A 84 -9.02 -8.99 9.77
C LYS A 84 -9.74 -9.67 8.58
N PRO A 85 -9.15 -10.65 7.88
CA PRO A 85 -9.75 -11.22 6.67
C PRO A 85 -11.09 -11.93 6.92
N ALA A 86 -11.31 -12.45 8.13
CA ALA A 86 -12.55 -13.15 8.49
C ALA A 86 -13.77 -12.21 8.68
N THR A 87 -13.54 -10.93 8.96
CA THR A 87 -14.62 -9.95 9.15
C THR A 87 -14.93 -9.18 7.87
N ARG A 88 -14.15 -9.36 6.81
CA ARG A 88 -14.36 -8.67 5.54
C ARG A 88 -15.28 -9.47 4.63
N ALA A 89 -16.15 -8.76 3.93
CA ALA A 89 -16.98 -9.38 2.89
C ALA A 89 -16.05 -10.06 1.89
N THR A 90 -16.34 -11.33 1.55
CA THR A 90 -15.57 -12.02 0.52
C THR A 90 -15.72 -11.25 -0.79
N PRO A 91 -14.63 -10.84 -1.45
CA PRO A 91 -14.73 -10.20 -2.76
C PRO A 91 -15.48 -11.16 -3.69
N ALA A 92 -16.37 -10.61 -4.52
CA ALA A 92 -17.01 -11.40 -5.57
C ALA A 92 -15.91 -12.06 -6.40
N ALA A 93 -15.99 -13.38 -6.58
CA ALA A 93 -15.00 -14.12 -7.37
C ALA A 93 -14.86 -13.45 -8.74
N GLU A 94 -13.64 -13.04 -9.07
CA GLU A 94 -13.31 -12.53 -10.40
C GLU A 94 -13.33 -13.74 -11.38
N GLU A 95 -14.10 -13.64 -12.46
CA GLU A 95 -14.10 -14.60 -13.60
C GLU A 95 -12.87 -14.41 -14.50
#